data_AF-A0AAU0VZZ7-F1
#
_entry.id   AF-A0AAU0VZZ7-F1
#
_cell.length_a   1.000
_cell.length_b   1.000
_cell.length_c   1.000
_cell.angle_alpha   90.00
_cell.angle_beta   90.00
_cell.angle_gamma   90.00
#
_symmetry.space_group_name_H-M   'P 1'
#
loop_
_entity.id
_entity.type
_entity.pdbx_description
1 polymer ?
#
loop_
_entity_poly.entity_id
_entity_poly.type
_entity_poly.pdbx_seq_one_letter_code
_entity_poly.pdbx_strand_id
1 'polypeptide(L)'
;MNRRSLLRAGAGALFVLPLTDAAAAAAVAPTDGWTQTSFTYSWQKPWNLDLSDRHSSSGGVERMWVYATDEPFQEGSGTDPRTEMRWKVDYSTGGHMWDADVYLPSGTDGATFVQILRSVHPSGTPATDIMLDVYDTGGGTVRWYDGTVLKTGAYGTWFNVKIAHQASTGTGTVKVYLDDSLVLTVDDRGPATRYFKNGVYNHGSGRAEARFRNLRYWTR
;
A
#
# COMPACT_ATOMS: atom_id res chain seq x y z
N MET A 1 35.56 -22.44 -77.48
CA MET A 1 35.04 -23.79 -77.18
C MET A 1 34.21 -23.74 -75.90
N ASN A 2 32.95 -24.20 -75.99
CA ASN A 2 32.11 -24.85 -74.96
C ASN A 2 31.95 -24.23 -73.56
N ARG A 3 30.80 -24.25 -72.89
CA ARG A 3 29.37 -24.48 -73.18
C ARG A 3 28.69 -24.14 -71.84
N ARG A 4 27.60 -23.38 -71.91
CA ARG A 4 26.39 -23.36 -71.04
C ARG A 4 26.46 -24.03 -69.65
N SER A 5 26.01 -23.31 -68.63
CA SER A 5 24.85 -23.76 -67.85
C SER A 5 24.14 -22.58 -67.16
N LEU A 6 22.83 -22.50 -67.38
CA LEU A 6 21.89 -21.56 -66.75
C LEU A 6 21.28 -22.26 -65.53
N LEU A 7 21.31 -21.61 -64.37
CA LEU A 7 20.45 -21.93 -63.24
C LEU A 7 19.60 -20.70 -62.90
N ARG A 8 18.30 -20.85 -63.13
CA ARG A 8 17.25 -19.92 -62.70
C ARG A 8 17.22 -19.87 -61.17
N ALA A 9 17.48 -18.71 -60.59
CA ALA A 9 17.09 -18.40 -59.22
C ALA A 9 15.74 -17.67 -59.26
N GLY A 10 14.73 -18.24 -58.60
CA GLY A 10 13.42 -17.61 -58.44
C GLY A 10 13.52 -16.39 -57.53
N ALA A 11 13.01 -15.25 -57.99
CA ALA A 11 12.86 -14.05 -57.20
C ALA A 11 11.67 -14.23 -56.24
N GLY A 12 11.94 -14.57 -54.98
CA GLY A 12 10.98 -14.41 -53.90
C GLY A 12 10.97 -12.96 -53.45
N ALA A 13 9.90 -12.23 -53.70
CA ALA A 13 9.72 -10.88 -53.20
C ALA A 13 9.51 -10.94 -51.67
N LEU A 14 10.49 -10.48 -50.90
CA LEU A 14 10.32 -10.18 -49.48
C LEU A 14 9.47 -8.90 -49.35
N PHE A 15 8.23 -9.05 -48.93
CA PHE A 15 7.45 -7.94 -48.39
C PHE A 15 7.94 -7.63 -46.98
N VAL A 16 8.72 -6.58 -46.84
CA VAL A 16 9.06 -5.99 -45.54
C VAL A 16 7.87 -5.11 -45.14
N LEU A 17 7.04 -5.60 -44.22
CA LEU A 17 6.05 -4.77 -43.56
C LEU A 17 6.79 -3.80 -42.60
N PRO A 18 6.47 -2.49 -42.61
CA PRO A 18 7.04 -1.58 -41.63
C PRO A 18 6.51 -1.96 -40.25
N LEU A 19 7.42 -2.29 -39.33
CA LEU A 19 7.13 -2.32 -37.91
C LEU A 19 6.85 -0.86 -37.50
N THR A 20 5.57 -0.54 -37.34
CA THR A 20 5.19 0.70 -36.66
C THR A 20 5.54 0.52 -35.20
N ASP A 21 6.54 1.26 -34.71
CA ASP A 21 6.78 1.44 -33.28
C ASP A 21 5.49 2.01 -32.68
N ALA A 22 4.72 1.16 -32.02
CA ALA A 22 3.63 1.60 -31.17
C ALA A 22 4.31 2.26 -29.97
N ALA A 23 4.41 3.59 -30.00
CA ALA A 23 4.80 4.37 -28.84
C ALA A 23 3.86 3.96 -27.69
N ALA A 24 4.40 3.23 -26.70
CA ALA A 24 3.66 2.90 -25.49
C ALA A 24 3.25 4.23 -24.87
N ALA A 25 1.95 4.52 -24.85
CA ALA A 25 1.43 5.66 -24.11
C ALA A 25 1.95 5.53 -22.68
N ALA A 26 2.68 6.53 -22.20
CA ALA A 26 3.16 6.55 -20.83
C ALA A 26 1.95 6.33 -19.91
N ALA A 27 2.01 5.30 -19.07
CA ALA A 27 0.97 5.05 -18.10
C ALA A 27 0.82 6.30 -17.22
N VAL A 28 -0.40 6.82 -17.13
CA VAL A 28 -0.76 7.95 -16.27
C VAL A 28 -0.35 7.59 -14.84
N ALA A 29 0.43 8.45 -14.18
CA ALA A 29 0.90 8.18 -12.83
C ALA A 29 -0.30 8.15 -11.86
N PRO A 30 -0.31 7.30 -10.82
CA PRO A 30 -1.44 7.25 -9.88
C PRO A 30 -1.73 8.58 -9.17
N THR A 31 -0.73 9.45 -9.10
CA THR A 31 -0.79 10.80 -8.52
C THR A 31 -1.15 11.90 -9.52
N ASP A 32 -1.42 11.57 -10.78
CA ASP A 32 -1.83 12.57 -11.77
C ASP A 32 -3.17 13.21 -11.38
N GLY A 33 -3.20 14.54 -11.40
CA GLY A 33 -4.35 15.34 -10.96
C GLY A 33 -4.50 15.44 -9.44
N TRP A 34 -3.54 14.97 -8.66
CA TRP A 34 -3.49 15.16 -7.21
C TRP A 34 -2.56 16.30 -6.81
N THR A 35 -2.88 16.96 -5.70
CA THR A 35 -2.01 17.99 -5.09
C THR A 35 -1.38 17.46 -3.81
N GLN A 36 -0.05 17.47 -3.72
CA GLN A 36 0.63 17.10 -2.48
C GLN A 36 0.31 18.15 -1.41
N THR A 37 -0.19 17.71 -0.26
CA THR A 37 -0.58 18.57 0.85
C THR A 37 0.18 18.16 2.11
N SER A 38 0.44 19.11 3.01
CA SER A 38 1.03 18.81 4.31
C SER A 38 0.09 17.98 5.19
N PHE A 39 0.67 17.11 6.02
CA PHE A 39 -0.06 16.36 7.05
C PHE A 39 0.70 16.41 8.36
N THR A 40 0.00 16.15 9.47
CA THR A 40 0.61 15.90 10.77
C THR A 40 0.10 14.55 11.30
N TYR A 41 0.71 14.02 12.34
CA TYR A 41 0.34 12.72 12.92
C TYR A 41 0.60 12.70 14.43
N SER A 42 -0.03 11.74 15.11
CA SER A 42 0.30 11.36 16.48
C SER A 42 0.71 9.90 16.53
N TRP A 43 1.60 9.54 17.45
CA TRP A 43 1.98 8.16 17.68
C TRP A 43 0.95 7.41 18.53
N GLN A 44 0.68 6.19 18.14
CA GLN A 44 0.06 5.16 18.97
C GLN A 44 1.12 4.07 19.19
N LYS A 45 1.32 3.67 20.44
CA LYS A 45 2.33 2.71 20.91
C LYS A 45 1.77 1.94 22.12
N PRO A 46 2.32 0.79 22.54
CA PRO A 46 1.90 0.14 23.78
C PRO A 46 1.85 1.15 24.94
N TRP A 47 0.77 1.16 25.72
CA TRP A 47 0.50 2.22 26.69
C TRP A 47 1.62 2.31 27.76
N ASN A 48 2.22 1.18 28.11
CA ASN A 48 3.22 1.01 29.16
C ASN A 48 4.69 1.16 28.71
N LEU A 49 4.97 1.42 27.43
CA LEU A 49 6.34 1.56 26.90
C LEU A 49 6.65 3.00 26.50
N ASP A 50 7.91 3.36 26.35
CA ASP A 50 8.27 4.60 25.67
C ASP A 50 8.22 4.41 24.14
N LEU A 51 8.08 5.51 23.38
CA LEU A 51 8.05 5.41 21.92
C LEU A 51 9.35 4.79 21.38
N SER A 52 10.50 5.15 21.94
CA SER A 52 11.82 4.65 21.55
C SER A 52 12.00 3.14 21.73
N ASP A 53 11.16 2.48 22.54
CA ASP A 53 11.21 1.04 22.71
C ASP A 53 10.68 0.28 21.48
N ARG A 54 9.88 0.95 20.66
CA ARG A 54 9.12 0.35 19.54
C ARG A 54 9.20 1.14 18.24
N HIS A 55 9.92 2.26 18.26
CA HIS A 55 10.11 3.14 17.11
C HIS A 55 11.54 3.69 17.07
N SER A 56 12.03 3.93 15.85
CA SER A 56 13.22 4.72 15.61
C SER A 56 13.12 5.43 14.26
N SER A 57 13.59 6.67 14.20
CA SER A 57 13.77 7.43 12.95
C SER A 57 15.25 7.63 12.67
N SER A 58 15.73 7.18 11.50
CA SER A 58 17.12 7.35 11.09
C SER A 58 17.25 7.35 9.57
N GLY A 59 18.02 8.29 9.02
CA GLY A 59 18.23 8.39 7.57
C GLY A 59 16.95 8.58 6.76
N GLY A 60 15.93 9.23 7.32
CA GLY A 60 14.61 9.41 6.69
C GLY A 60 13.75 8.15 6.65
N VAL A 61 14.13 7.10 7.38
CA VAL A 61 13.35 5.87 7.55
C VAL A 61 12.72 5.82 8.93
N GLU A 62 11.40 5.72 8.96
CA GLU A 62 10.59 5.47 10.14
C GLU A 62 10.45 3.96 10.31
N ARG A 63 11.09 3.40 11.34
CA ARG A 63 11.01 1.96 11.67
C ARG A 63 10.10 1.79 12.88
N MET A 64 9.05 0.99 12.75
CA MET A 64 8.15 0.61 13.85
C MET A 64 8.16 -0.90 14.04
N TRP A 65 8.13 -1.36 15.28
CA TRP A 65 7.96 -2.78 15.61
C TRP A 65 7.14 -2.95 16.88
N VAL A 66 6.55 -4.13 17.06
CA VAL A 66 5.90 -4.58 18.29
C VAL A 66 6.08 -6.08 18.44
N TYR A 67 5.98 -6.57 19.67
CA TYR A 67 5.82 -7.99 19.97
C TYR A 67 4.35 -8.29 20.22
N ALA A 68 3.89 -9.50 19.88
CA ALA A 68 2.52 -9.94 20.16
C ALA A 68 2.19 -9.96 21.67
N THR A 69 3.21 -9.96 22.53
CA THR A 69 3.08 -9.86 23.99
C THR A 69 3.11 -8.43 24.53
N ASP A 70 3.28 -7.42 23.66
CA ASP A 70 3.18 -6.03 24.09
C ASP A 70 1.72 -5.69 24.44
N GLU A 71 1.57 -4.69 25.29
CA GLU A 71 0.26 -4.15 25.63
C GLU A 71 -0.40 -3.41 24.43
N PRO A 72 -1.74 -3.28 24.43
CA PRO A 72 -2.46 -2.39 23.52
C PRO A 72 -2.00 -0.93 23.59
N PHE A 73 -2.46 -0.12 22.64
CA PHE A 73 -2.26 1.33 22.68
C PHE A 73 -2.93 1.99 23.90
N GLN A 74 -4.05 1.45 24.38
CA GLN A 74 -4.82 2.00 25.50
C GLN A 74 -4.89 0.98 26.63
N GLU A 75 -4.62 1.42 27.85
CA GLU A 75 -4.75 0.60 29.04
C GLU A 75 -6.18 0.05 29.18
N GLY A 76 -6.30 -1.24 29.49
CA GLY A 76 -7.58 -1.94 29.60
C GLY A 76 -8.28 -2.25 28.28
N SER A 77 -7.69 -1.91 27.13
CA SER A 77 -8.22 -2.30 25.81
C SER A 77 -7.99 -3.79 25.53
N GLY A 78 -8.95 -4.47 24.90
CA GLY A 78 -8.78 -5.84 24.41
C GLY A 78 -8.21 -5.94 22.99
N THR A 79 -7.66 -4.85 22.46
CA THR A 79 -7.12 -4.82 21.09
C THR A 79 -5.64 -5.21 21.04
N ASP A 80 -5.14 -5.61 19.88
CA ASP A 80 -3.76 -6.07 19.78
C ASP A 80 -2.72 -4.92 19.89
N PRO A 81 -1.46 -5.23 20.20
CA PRO A 81 -0.38 -4.25 20.25
C PRO A 81 -0.09 -3.60 18.91
N ARG A 82 0.30 -2.33 18.95
CA ARG A 82 0.64 -1.56 17.75
C ARG A 82 1.66 -0.48 18.02
N THR A 83 2.46 -0.16 17.01
CA THR A 83 3.19 1.10 16.92
C THR A 83 2.91 1.74 15.57
N GLU A 84 2.11 2.81 15.57
CA GLU A 84 1.54 3.40 14.35
C GLU A 84 1.47 4.92 14.41
N MET A 85 1.68 5.55 13.26
CA MET A 85 1.30 6.93 13.01
C MET A 85 -0.20 6.99 12.74
N ARG A 86 -0.92 7.78 13.54
CA ARG A 86 -2.31 8.17 13.28
C ARG A 86 -2.32 9.56 12.65
N TRP A 87 -2.65 9.65 11.37
CA TRP A 87 -2.61 10.91 10.62
C TRP A 87 -3.73 11.85 11.12
N LYS A 88 -3.41 13.13 11.29
CA LYS A 88 -4.32 14.21 11.75
C LYS A 88 -4.92 14.99 10.58
N VAL A 89 -5.30 14.27 9.53
CA VAL A 89 -6.00 14.79 8.36
C VAL A 89 -7.32 14.05 8.23
N ASP A 90 -8.22 14.26 9.19
CA ASP A 90 -9.54 13.62 9.18
C ASP A 90 -10.40 14.19 8.06
N TYR A 91 -11.15 13.33 7.37
CA TYR A 91 -11.97 13.72 6.22
C TYR A 91 -13.27 12.92 6.14
N SER A 92 -14.31 13.52 5.58
CA SER A 92 -15.61 12.85 5.35
C SER A 92 -15.96 12.73 3.87
N THR A 93 -15.46 13.62 3.03
CA THR A 93 -15.63 13.65 1.57
C THR A 93 -14.36 14.17 0.89
N GLY A 94 -14.25 14.00 -0.43
CA GLY A 94 -13.12 14.49 -1.22
C GLY A 94 -12.15 13.38 -1.62
N GLY A 95 -11.16 13.72 -2.44
CA GLY A 95 -10.07 12.83 -2.78
C GLY A 95 -8.96 12.93 -1.75
N HIS A 96 -8.56 11.79 -1.17
CA HIS A 96 -7.47 11.68 -0.21
C HIS A 96 -6.56 10.50 -0.54
N MET A 97 -5.24 10.69 -0.57
CA MET A 97 -4.29 9.61 -0.83
C MET A 97 -3.16 9.57 0.18
N TRP A 98 -2.93 8.39 0.74
CA TRP A 98 -1.72 8.04 1.47
C TRP A 98 -0.73 7.38 0.50
N ASP A 99 0.53 7.81 0.52
CA ASP A 99 1.60 7.34 -0.37
C ASP A 99 2.91 7.21 0.42
N ALA A 100 3.57 6.06 0.35
CA ALA A 100 4.91 5.87 0.92
C ALA A 100 5.64 4.70 0.26
N ASP A 101 6.96 4.68 0.41
CA ASP A 101 7.71 3.45 0.23
C ASP A 101 7.66 2.63 1.52
N VAL A 102 7.39 1.34 1.39
CA VAL A 102 7.23 0.40 2.50
C VAL A 102 8.28 -0.70 2.40
N TYR A 103 8.86 -1.07 3.54
CA TYR A 103 9.71 -2.24 3.69
C TYR A 103 9.18 -3.14 4.78
N LEU A 104 8.99 -4.41 4.43
CA LEU A 104 8.49 -5.45 5.33
C LEU A 104 9.63 -6.45 5.59
N PRO A 105 10.20 -6.52 6.79
CA PRO A 105 11.18 -7.56 7.12
C PRO A 105 10.55 -8.95 7.08
N SER A 106 11.34 -9.95 6.71
CA SER A 106 10.94 -11.36 6.80
C SER A 106 10.63 -11.75 8.25
N GLY A 107 9.56 -12.51 8.45
CA GLY A 107 9.12 -13.00 9.76
C GLY A 107 7.93 -12.24 10.36
N THR A 108 7.55 -11.08 9.80
CA THR A 108 6.30 -10.40 10.18
C THR A 108 5.11 -11.14 9.55
N ASP A 109 4.32 -11.86 10.35
CA ASP A 109 3.15 -12.62 9.89
C ASP A 109 1.87 -12.17 10.61
N GLY A 110 0.83 -11.83 9.84
CA GLY A 110 -0.48 -11.40 10.37
C GLY A 110 -0.51 -9.97 10.91
N ALA A 111 0.35 -9.06 10.43
CA ALA A 111 0.34 -7.67 10.89
C ALA A 111 -0.21 -6.70 9.82
N THR A 112 -1.04 -5.75 10.24
CA THR A 112 -1.49 -4.64 9.39
C THR A 112 -0.44 -3.54 9.37
N PHE A 113 -0.07 -3.06 8.18
CA PHE A 113 0.94 -1.99 8.03
C PHE A 113 0.38 -0.65 7.54
N VAL A 114 -0.83 -0.63 6.96
CA VAL A 114 -1.51 0.61 6.56
C VAL A 114 -3.04 0.43 6.58
N GLN A 115 -3.77 1.49 6.96
CA GLN A 115 -5.21 1.45 7.21
C GLN A 115 -5.92 2.74 6.78
N ILE A 116 -7.21 2.61 6.42
CA ILE A 116 -8.21 3.69 6.52
C ILE A 116 -9.24 3.26 7.55
N LEU A 117 -9.30 4.01 8.65
CA LEU A 117 -10.25 3.79 9.74
C LEU A 117 -11.34 4.87 9.72
N ARG A 118 -12.50 4.52 10.27
CA ARG A 118 -13.69 5.35 10.38
C ARG A 118 -13.81 5.79 11.85
N SER A 119 -13.53 7.06 12.15
CA SER A 119 -13.61 7.61 13.52
C SER A 119 -15.04 7.93 13.94
N VAL A 120 -15.87 8.34 12.98
CA VAL A 120 -17.30 8.61 13.19
C VAL A 120 -18.07 7.94 12.07
N HIS A 121 -18.90 6.96 12.39
CA HIS A 121 -19.65 6.17 11.42
C HIS A 121 -21.02 5.75 11.97
N PRO A 122 -21.99 5.40 11.11
CA PRO A 122 -23.30 4.92 11.54
C PRO A 122 -23.19 3.71 12.47
N SER A 123 -24.08 3.67 13.48
CA SER A 123 -24.19 2.53 14.39
C SER A 123 -24.41 1.22 13.63
N GLY A 124 -23.76 0.15 14.09
CA GLY A 124 -23.84 -1.18 13.45
C GLY A 124 -22.98 -1.33 12.20
N THR A 125 -22.18 -0.34 11.80
CA THR A 125 -21.24 -0.46 10.68
C THR A 125 -19.79 -0.64 11.15
N PRO A 126 -18.91 -1.31 10.39
CA PRO A 126 -17.53 -1.57 10.79
C PRO A 126 -16.69 -0.29 10.95
N ALA A 127 -15.68 -0.30 11.82
CA ALA A 127 -14.78 0.84 12.06
C ALA A 127 -13.66 1.00 11.00
N THR A 128 -13.67 0.18 9.95
CA THR A 128 -12.56 0.08 8.97
C THR A 128 -13.11 0.09 7.55
N ASP A 129 -12.52 0.92 6.68
CA ASP A 129 -12.71 0.86 5.23
C ASP A 129 -11.71 -0.12 4.60
N ILE A 130 -10.41 0.04 4.89
CA ILE A 130 -9.35 -0.87 4.39
C ILE A 130 -8.23 -1.08 5.41
N MET A 131 -7.63 -2.28 5.37
CA MET A 131 -6.39 -2.67 6.01
C MET A 131 -5.58 -3.49 5.01
N LEU A 132 -4.27 -3.22 4.92
CA LEU A 132 -3.33 -4.06 4.20
C LEU A 132 -2.43 -4.78 5.20
N ASP A 133 -2.41 -6.11 5.07
CA ASP A 133 -1.78 -7.02 6.00
C ASP A 133 -0.60 -7.72 5.33
N VAL A 134 0.40 -8.08 6.11
CA VAL A 134 1.52 -8.90 5.67
C VAL A 134 1.43 -10.31 6.25
N TYR A 135 1.71 -11.32 5.43
CA TYR A 135 1.75 -12.73 5.81
C TYR A 135 3.00 -13.42 5.26
N ASP A 136 3.47 -14.48 5.91
CA ASP A 136 4.77 -15.11 5.61
C ASP A 136 4.84 -15.95 4.31
N THR A 137 3.68 -16.34 3.79
CA THR A 137 3.57 -17.15 2.58
C THR A 137 4.20 -16.48 1.37
N GLY A 138 4.79 -17.27 0.46
CA GLY A 138 5.26 -16.76 -0.85
C GLY A 138 6.39 -15.73 -0.77
N GLY A 139 7.26 -15.80 0.23
CA GLY A 139 8.32 -14.81 0.45
C GLY A 139 7.80 -13.48 0.99
N GLY A 140 6.68 -13.51 1.72
CA GLY A 140 5.95 -12.33 2.15
C GLY A 140 4.85 -11.97 1.16
N THR A 141 3.59 -12.07 1.58
CA THR A 141 2.45 -11.56 0.82
C THR A 141 1.88 -10.30 1.45
N VAL A 142 1.52 -9.33 0.63
CA VAL A 142 0.59 -8.25 0.99
C VAL A 142 -0.81 -8.70 0.65
N ARG A 143 -1.72 -8.62 1.61
CA ARG A 143 -3.12 -8.99 1.45
C ARG A 143 -4.03 -7.84 1.84
N TRP A 144 -5.16 -7.71 1.14
CA TRP A 144 -6.31 -7.02 1.72
C TRP A 144 -6.84 -7.87 2.88
N TYR A 145 -7.33 -7.25 3.94
CA TYR A 145 -7.76 -7.96 5.16
C TYR A 145 -8.90 -8.98 4.98
N ASP A 146 -9.53 -9.03 3.80
CA ASP A 146 -10.46 -10.10 3.43
C ASP A 146 -9.76 -11.42 3.04
N GLY A 147 -8.42 -11.39 2.91
CA GLY A 147 -7.57 -12.50 2.50
C GLY A 147 -7.08 -12.43 1.05
N THR A 148 -7.57 -11.48 0.24
CA THR A 148 -7.17 -11.31 -1.17
C THR A 148 -5.69 -10.94 -1.26
N VAL A 149 -4.91 -11.75 -1.97
CA VAL A 149 -3.47 -11.51 -2.17
C VAL A 149 -3.26 -10.45 -3.25
N LEU A 150 -2.57 -9.36 -2.89
CA LEU A 150 -2.28 -8.22 -3.77
C LEU A 150 -0.85 -8.23 -4.30
N LYS A 151 0.10 -8.81 -3.54
CA LYS A 151 1.52 -8.95 -3.93
C LYS A 151 2.13 -10.15 -3.21
N THR A 152 3.03 -10.85 -3.89
CA THR A 152 3.93 -11.88 -3.34
C THR A 152 5.38 -11.38 -3.35
N GLY A 153 6.27 -12.01 -2.59
CA GLY A 153 7.68 -11.61 -2.54
C GLY A 153 7.90 -10.20 -1.97
N ALA A 154 7.04 -9.77 -1.04
CA ALA A 154 7.09 -8.43 -0.46
C ALA A 154 8.17 -8.28 0.62
N TYR A 155 8.67 -9.37 1.20
CA TYR A 155 9.69 -9.26 2.23
C TYR A 155 11.03 -8.79 1.71
N GLY A 156 11.77 -8.09 2.58
CA GLY A 156 13.18 -7.78 2.34
C GLY A 156 13.43 -6.76 1.24
N THR A 157 12.39 -6.15 0.69
CA THR A 157 12.46 -5.18 -0.40
C THR A 157 11.66 -3.93 -0.07
N TRP A 158 12.10 -2.80 -0.65
CA TRP A 158 11.30 -1.59 -0.69
C TRP A 158 10.38 -1.65 -1.90
N PHE A 159 9.10 -1.34 -1.69
CA PHE A 159 8.12 -1.16 -2.76
C PHE A 159 7.22 0.02 -2.42
N ASN A 160 6.67 0.66 -3.45
CA ASN A 160 5.78 1.80 -3.22
C ASN A 160 4.34 1.32 -2.98
N VAL A 161 3.65 1.97 -2.04
CA VAL A 161 2.25 1.70 -1.72
C VAL A 161 1.48 3.02 -1.73
N LYS A 162 0.40 3.06 -2.51
CA LYS A 162 -0.56 4.17 -2.50
C LYS A 162 -1.96 3.66 -2.19
N ILE A 163 -2.66 4.34 -1.29
CA ILE A 163 -4.09 4.11 -1.05
C ILE A 163 -4.83 5.42 -1.33
N ALA A 164 -5.55 5.45 -2.45
CA ALA A 164 -6.36 6.58 -2.87
C ALA A 164 -7.83 6.32 -2.49
N HIS A 165 -8.43 7.26 -1.78
CA HIS A 165 -9.84 7.22 -1.38
C HIS A 165 -10.57 8.41 -2.01
N GLN A 166 -11.55 8.12 -2.85
CA GLN A 166 -12.55 9.09 -3.28
C GLN A 166 -13.77 8.98 -2.35
N ALA A 167 -13.74 9.70 -1.24
CA ALA A 167 -14.81 9.70 -0.26
C ALA A 167 -16.00 10.56 -0.75
N SER A 168 -17.22 10.07 -0.52
CA SER A 168 -18.46 10.78 -0.88
C SER A 168 -19.44 10.84 0.29
N THR A 169 -20.55 11.57 0.11
CA THR A 169 -21.68 11.57 1.06
C THR A 169 -22.52 10.28 0.99
N GLY A 170 -22.24 9.40 0.03
CA GLY A 170 -22.80 8.07 -0.10
C GLY A 170 -21.71 7.01 0.04
N THR A 171 -21.66 6.08 -0.91
CA THR A 171 -20.54 5.14 -1.04
C THR A 171 -19.43 5.78 -1.86
N GLY A 172 -18.21 5.75 -1.34
CA GLY A 172 -16.98 6.16 -2.01
C GLY A 172 -16.20 4.96 -2.55
N THR A 173 -15.03 5.23 -3.12
CA THR A 173 -14.17 4.19 -3.71
C THR A 173 -12.76 4.28 -3.17
N VAL A 174 -12.20 3.14 -2.78
CA VAL A 174 -10.80 2.98 -2.38
C VAL A 174 -10.06 2.24 -3.50
N LYS A 175 -8.90 2.76 -3.89
CA LYS A 175 -7.97 2.16 -4.84
C LYS A 175 -6.61 1.96 -4.18
N VAL A 176 -6.04 0.77 -4.34
CA VAL A 176 -4.68 0.45 -3.86
C VAL A 176 -3.77 0.26 -5.06
N TYR A 177 -2.61 0.90 -5.00
CA TYR A 177 -1.54 0.74 -5.98
C TYR A 177 -0.29 0.20 -5.29
N LEU A 178 0.37 -0.75 -5.93
CA LEU A 178 1.67 -1.29 -5.52
C LEU A 178 2.64 -1.10 -6.69
N ASP A 179 3.76 -0.42 -6.46
CA ASP A 179 4.72 -0.04 -7.50
C ASP A 179 4.02 0.63 -8.71
N ASP A 180 3.17 1.61 -8.39
CA ASP A 180 2.31 2.36 -9.32
C ASP A 180 1.28 1.55 -10.13
N SER A 181 1.19 0.24 -9.92
CA SER A 181 0.19 -0.62 -10.56
C SER A 181 -1.07 -0.71 -9.71
N LEU A 182 -2.25 -0.47 -10.30
CA LEU A 182 -3.53 -0.65 -9.61
C LEU A 182 -3.77 -2.14 -9.32
N VAL A 183 -3.85 -2.51 -8.04
CA VAL A 183 -4.03 -3.92 -7.61
C VAL A 183 -5.38 -4.18 -6.95
N LEU A 184 -6.07 -3.14 -6.49
CA LEU A 184 -7.38 -3.27 -5.84
C LEU A 184 -8.25 -2.05 -6.13
N THR A 185 -9.53 -2.27 -6.41
CA THR A 185 -10.59 -1.25 -6.39
C THR A 185 -11.78 -1.84 -5.64
N VAL A 186 -12.19 -1.16 -4.57
CA VAL A 186 -13.32 -1.58 -3.72
C VAL A 186 -14.14 -0.37 -3.31
N ASP A 187 -15.39 -0.61 -2.99
CA ASP A 187 -16.25 0.39 -2.35
C ASP A 187 -15.82 0.61 -0.88
N ASP A 188 -15.93 1.84 -0.40
CA ASP A 188 -15.85 2.14 1.03
C ASP A 188 -17.12 1.65 1.77
N ARG A 189 -17.19 1.86 3.09
CA ARG A 189 -18.34 1.42 3.91
C ARG A 189 -19.42 2.49 4.08
N GLY A 190 -19.53 3.40 3.12
CA GLY A 190 -20.46 4.51 3.15
C GLY A 190 -20.07 5.59 4.17
N PRO A 191 -20.99 6.53 4.47
CA PRO A 191 -20.68 7.78 5.16
C PRO A 191 -19.89 7.58 6.45
N ALA A 192 -18.76 8.27 6.58
CA ALA A 192 -17.96 8.30 7.81
C ALA A 192 -16.96 9.46 7.78
N THR A 193 -16.54 9.90 8.96
CA THR A 193 -15.26 10.62 9.11
C THR A 193 -14.15 9.59 9.22
N ARG A 194 -13.07 9.77 8.45
CA ARG A 194 -11.98 8.81 8.29
C ARG A 194 -10.63 9.43 8.55
N TYR A 195 -9.64 8.58 8.73
CA TYR A 195 -8.23 8.96 8.82
C TYR A 195 -7.34 7.79 8.40
N PHE A 196 -6.12 8.11 7.97
CA PHE A 196 -5.11 7.12 7.66
C PHE A 196 -4.31 6.71 8.89
N LYS A 197 -3.84 5.46 8.89
CA LYS A 197 -2.76 5.00 9.77
C LYS A 197 -1.72 4.23 8.98
N ASN A 198 -0.48 4.32 9.42
CA ASN A 198 0.60 3.43 8.97
C ASN A 198 1.53 3.08 10.12
N GLY A 199 2.12 1.90 10.08
CA GLY A 199 3.01 1.38 11.13
C GLY A 199 2.94 -0.13 11.19
N VAL A 200 2.76 -0.68 12.38
CA VAL A 200 2.52 -2.11 12.61
C VAL A 200 1.44 -2.29 13.66
N TYR A 201 0.37 -3.00 13.32
CA TYR A 201 -0.64 -3.50 14.23
C TYR A 201 -0.64 -5.04 14.15
N ASN A 202 -0.21 -5.71 15.22
CA ASN A 202 0.17 -7.12 15.14
C ASN A 202 -0.95 -8.04 15.62
N HIS A 203 -1.65 -8.72 14.70
CA HIS A 203 -2.65 -9.74 15.01
C HIS A 203 -2.07 -11.15 15.08
N GLY A 204 -0.80 -11.31 14.70
CA GLY A 204 -0.12 -12.58 14.64
C GLY A 204 0.64 -12.90 15.92
N SER A 205 1.79 -13.52 15.75
CA SER A 205 2.66 -13.95 16.84
C SER A 205 4.05 -13.34 16.73
N GLY A 206 4.86 -13.47 17.78
CA GLY A 206 6.24 -13.03 17.76
C GLY A 206 6.39 -11.53 17.52
N ARG A 207 7.41 -11.14 16.74
CA ARG A 207 7.73 -9.74 16.46
C ARG A 207 7.26 -9.35 15.07
N ALA A 208 6.50 -8.27 15.00
CA ALA A 208 6.10 -7.63 13.76
C ALA A 208 6.87 -6.32 13.57
N GLU A 209 7.35 -6.06 12.37
CA GLU A 209 8.06 -4.83 11.99
C GLU A 209 7.62 -4.36 10.59
N ALA A 210 7.57 -3.05 10.41
CA ALA A 210 7.47 -2.38 9.12
C ALA A 210 8.31 -1.10 9.13
N ARG A 211 8.77 -0.68 7.95
CA ARG A 211 9.51 0.57 7.78
C ARG A 211 8.91 1.39 6.66
N PHE A 212 8.96 2.70 6.84
CA PHE A 212 8.38 3.65 5.91
C PHE A 212 9.39 4.74 5.61
N ARG A 213 9.38 5.22 4.36
CA ARG A 213 10.07 6.44 3.94
C ARG A 213 9.26 7.13 2.85
N ASN A 214 9.60 8.37 2.54
CA ASN A 214 8.93 9.14 1.48
C ASN A 214 7.40 9.23 1.69
N LEU A 215 6.95 9.36 2.95
CA LEU A 215 5.53 9.53 3.28
C LEU A 215 5.00 10.84 2.69
N ARG A 216 3.93 10.75 1.91
CA ARG A 216 3.26 11.86 1.24
C ARG A 216 1.75 11.74 1.39
N TYR A 217 1.13 12.90 1.49
CA TYR A 217 -0.31 13.03 1.52
C TYR A 217 -0.76 13.82 0.30
N TRP A 218 -1.81 13.37 -0.37
CA TRP A 218 -2.36 14.04 -1.52
C TRP A 218 -3.85 14.27 -1.39
N THR A 219 -4.32 15.38 -1.96
CA THR A 219 -5.74 15.74 -1.99
C THR A 219 -6.17 16.20 -3.38
N ARG A 220 -7.47 16.14 -3.65
CA ARG A 220 -8.13 16.74 -4.82
C ARG A 220 -9.64 16.90 -4.60
#